data_AF-R3W3I8-F1
#
_entry.id   AF-R3W3I8-F1
#
_cell.length_a   1.000
_cell.length_b   1.000
_cell.length_c   1.000
_cell.angle_alpha   90.00
_cell.angle_beta   90.00
_cell.angle_gamma   90.00
#
_symmetry.space_group_name_H-M   'P 1'
#
loop_
_entity.id
_entity.type
_entity.pdbx_description
1 polymer ?
#
loop_
_entity_poly.entity_id
_entity_poly.type
_entity_poly.pdbx_seq_one_letter_code
_entity_poly.pdbx_strand_id
1 'polypeptide(L)' 'MYTYEVNYINYKGIAKKEYIYADCQKDAEAKAMVIQGIYRLVSVEEV' A
#
# COMPACT_ATOMS: atom_id res chain seq x y z
N MET A 1 3.87 -8.51 13.57
CA MET A 1 3.83 -7.14 13.04
C MET A 1 5.08 -6.89 12.21
N TYR A 2 4.89 -6.90 10.90
CA TYR A 2 5.90 -6.69 9.86
C TYR A 2 5.68 -5.33 9.19
N THR A 3 6.69 -4.81 8.51
CA THR A 3 6.57 -3.60 7.70
C THR A 3 6.38 -4.00 6.25
N TYR A 4 5.38 -3.42 5.60
CA TYR A 4 5.14 -3.63 4.18
C TYR A 4 5.36 -2.32 3.43
N GLU A 5 6.12 -2.36 2.35
CA GLU A 5 6.22 -1.30 1.37
C GLU A 5 5.07 -1.44 0.36
N VAL A 6 4.26 -0.40 0.28
CA VAL A 6 3.11 -0.30 -0.61
C VAL A 6 3.42 0.70 -1.71
N ASN A 7 3.52 0.20 -2.93
CA ASN A 7 3.66 1.02 -4.13
C ASN A 7 2.29 1.20 -4.77
N TYR A 8 1.89 2.45 -5.00
CA TYR A 8 0.57 2.76 -5.56
C TYR A 8 0.60 3.96 -6.50
N ILE A 9 -0.43 4.09 -7.34
CA ILE A 9 -0.69 5.25 -8.18
C ILE A 9 -1.85 6.01 -7.55
N ASN A 10 -1.66 7.30 -7.28
CA ASN A 10 -2.73 8.13 -6.75
C ASN A 10 -3.72 8.54 -7.85
N TYR A 11 -4.84 9.15 -7.47
CA TYR A 11 -5.86 9.66 -8.39
C TYR A 11 -5.37 10.70 -9.42
N LYS A 12 -4.18 11.28 -9.23
CA LYS A 12 -3.53 12.19 -10.18
C LYS A 12 -2.59 11.46 -11.16
N GLY A 13 -2.51 10.13 -11.10
CA GLY A 13 -1.61 9.33 -11.95
C GLY A 13 -0.15 9.33 -11.48
N ILE A 14 0.14 9.78 -10.26
CA ILE A 14 1.51 9.88 -9.72
C ILE A 14 1.83 8.62 -8.92
N ALA A 15 2.97 7.99 -9.22
CA ALA A 15 3.51 6.90 -8.43
C ALA A 15 3.96 7.39 -7.05
N LYS A 16 3.50 6.70 -6.01
CA LYS A 16 3.76 6.97 -4.60
C LYS A 16 4.10 5.68 -3.89
N LYS A 17 4.74 5.84 -2.73
CA LYS A 17 5.22 4.76 -1.89
C LYS A 17 4.93 5.09 -0.44
N GLU A 18 4.38 4.14 0.30
CA GLU A 18 4.08 4.25 1.72
C GLU A 18 4.47 2.97 2.46
N TYR A 19 4.75 3.10 3.76
CA TYR A 19 5.07 1.97 4.62
C TYR A 19 3.91 1.71 5.58
N ILE A 20 3.41 0.48 5.58
CA ILE A 20 2.27 0.06 6.42
C ILE A 20 2.72 -1.06 7.35
N TYR A 21 2.40 -0.92 8.64
CA TYR A 21 2.57 -1.99 9.60
C TYR A 21 1.35 -2.92 9.61
N ALA A 22 1.57 -4.22 9.41
CA ALA A 22 0.51 -5.23 9.40
C ALA A 22 1.02 -6.59 9.90
N ASP A 23 0.11 -7.48 10.27
CA ASP A 23 0.48 -8.83 10.74
C ASP A 23 0.65 -9.83 9.60
N CYS A 24 0.07 -9.54 8.43
CA CYS A 24 0.29 -10.29 7.21
C CYS A 24 0.14 -9.40 5.97
N GLN A 25 0.59 -9.88 4.82
CA GLN A 25 0.50 -9.16 3.54
C GLN A 25 -0.95 -8.80 3.16
N LYS A 26 -1.92 -9.69 3.41
CA LYS A 26 -3.34 -9.40 3.13
C LYS A 26 -3.88 -8.23 3.94
N ASP A 27 -3.44 -8.10 5.19
CA ASP A 27 -3.83 -6.96 6.03
C ASP A 27 -3.17 -5.68 5.52
N ALA A 28 -1.94 -5.73 5.03
CA ALA A 28 -1.28 -4.59 4.40
C ALA A 28 -1.99 -4.16 3.11
N GLU A 29 -2.41 -5.09 2.26
CA GLU A 29 -3.22 -4.83 1.06
C GLU A 29 -4.57 -4.20 1.43
N ALA A 30 -5.27 -4.76 2.40
CA ALA A 30 -6.56 -4.22 2.86
C ALA A 30 -6.42 -2.81 3.42
N LYS A 31 -5.40 -2.56 4.26
CA LYS A 31 -5.09 -1.22 4.78
C LYS A 31 -4.71 -0.26 3.67
N ALA A 32 -3.94 -0.71 2.68
CA ALA A 32 -3.57 0.10 1.53
C ALA A 32 -4.81 0.55 0.74
N MET A 33 -5.75 -0.36 0.46
CA MET A 33 -6.97 -0.05 -0.28
C MET A 33 -7.90 0.96 0.43
N VAL A 34 -7.74 1.15 1.74
CA VAL A 34 -8.49 2.16 2.53
C VAL A 34 -7.83 3.54 2.48
N ILE A 35 -6.58 3.65 2.01
CA ILE A 35 -5.90 4.95 1.85
C ILE A 35 -6.66 5.79 0.82
N GLN A 36 -7.20 6.92 1.28
CA GLN A 36 -7.91 7.84 0.41
C GLN A 36 -7.01 8.36 -0.70
N GLY A 37 -7.48 8.24 -1.94
CA GLY A 37 -6.77 8.76 -3.11
C GLY A 37 -5.86 7.75 -3.81
N ILE A 38 -5.82 6.48 -3.39
CA ILE A 38 -5.29 5.40 -4.24
C ILE A 38 -6.24 5.18 -5.41
N TYR A 39 -5.68 5.24 -6.63
CA TYR A 39 -6.35 4.85 -7.86
C TYR A 39 -6.04 3.39 -8.22
N ARG A 40 -4.78 2.98 -8.03
CA ARG A 40 -4.33 1.62 -8.34
C ARG A 40 -3.20 1.20 -7.40
N LEU A 41 -3.36 0.04 -6.77
CA LEU A 41 -2.29 -0.66 -6.06
C LEU A 41 -1.34 -1.29 -7.09
N VAL A 42 -0.03 -1.11 -6.93
CA VAL A 42 1.00 -1.67 -7.83
C VAL A 42 1.64 -2.90 -7.21
N SER A 43 2.18 -2.76 -6.01
CA SER A 43 2.75 -3.89 -5.26
C SER A 43 2.67 -3.65 -3.75
N VAL A 44 2.70 -4.74 -2.99
CA VAL A 44 2.82 -4.76 -1.53
C VAL A 44 3.86 -5.82 -1.19
N GLU A 45 4.98 -5.38 -0.63
CA GLU A 45 6.16 -6.23 -0.39
C GLU A 45 6.62 -6.07 1.06
N GLU A 46 7.01 -7.17 1.72
CA GLU A 46 7.53 -7.12 3.09
C GLU A 46 8.96 -6.56 3.10
N VAL A 47 9.27 -5.69 4.06
CA VAL A 47 10.57 -5.03 4.24
C VAL A 47 11.11 -5.22 5.65
#